data_AF-A0A5Y5PZ00-F1
#
_entry.id   AF-A0A5Y5PZ00-F1
#
_cell.length_a   1.000
_cell.length_b   1.000
_cell.length_c   1.000
_cell.angle_alpha   90.00
_cell.angle_beta   90.00
_cell.angle_gamma   90.00
#
_symmetry.space_group_name_H-M   'P 1'
#
loop_
_entity.id
_entity.type
_entity.pdbx_description
1 polymer ?
#
loop_
_entity_poly.entity_id
_entity_poly.type
_entity_poly.pdbx_seq_one_letter_code
_entity_poly.pdbx_strand_id
1 'polypeptide(L)'
;MTIDKQALREAAEKATKGPYVVGHHNINQHGNLSGVYVCQQWKDSAGGVVAECHVNCLTKTSEQVYANAEFIAVANPRTMLALLDELCSANGYASAYEAEKWHYHGLAESEGERADRAEKQVEELTMWIKRLAYSLRNTRPDSKLHIDAMDYLSSKGLISVEDVLR
;
A
#
# COMPACT_ATOMS: atom_id res chain seq x y z
N MET A 1 -6.66 0.40 21.01
CA MET A 1 -5.33 0.63 21.61
C MET A 1 -4.34 0.73 20.46
N THR A 2 -3.61 1.85 20.36
CA THR A 2 -2.58 2.04 19.33
C THR A 2 -1.22 1.78 19.98
N ILE A 3 -0.42 0.90 19.38
CA ILE A 3 0.92 0.59 19.89
C ILE A 3 1.88 1.68 19.41
N ASP A 4 2.60 2.31 20.35
CA ASP A 4 3.71 3.20 20.03
C ASP A 4 4.92 2.37 19.57
N LYS A 5 5.08 2.27 18.25
CA LYS A 5 6.13 1.47 17.60
C LYS A 5 7.53 2.04 17.86
N GLN A 6 7.65 3.36 17.99
CA GLN A 6 8.93 4.01 18.19
C GLN A 6 9.41 3.80 19.63
N ALA A 7 8.53 4.01 20.60
CA ALA A 7 8.83 3.71 22.00
C ALA A 7 9.17 2.22 22.20
N LEU A 8 8.48 1.31 21.51
CA LEU A 8 8.77 -0.12 21.55
C LEU A 8 10.15 -0.46 20.97
N ARG A 9 10.52 0.17 19.84
CA ARG A 9 11.86 0.02 19.23
C ARG A 9 12.96 0.46 20.19
N GLU A 10 12.83 1.65 20.76
CA GLU A 10 13.81 2.20 21.71
C GLU A 10 13.95 1.34 22.96
N ALA A 11 12.85 0.81 23.48
CA ALA A 11 12.86 -0.11 24.61
C ALA A 11 13.59 -1.42 24.26
N ALA A 12 13.32 -1.98 23.08
CA ALA A 12 13.97 -3.20 22.62
C ALA A 12 15.48 -3.02 22.36
N GLU A 13 15.91 -1.87 21.81
CA GLU A 13 17.33 -1.58 21.59
C GLU A 13 18.13 -1.42 22.90
N LYS A 14 17.50 -0.91 23.96
CA LYS A 14 18.09 -0.76 25.30
C LYS A 14 18.13 -2.07 26.08
N ALA A 15 17.22 -2.99 25.79
CA ALA A 15 17.14 -4.28 26.47
C ALA A 15 18.31 -5.20 26.10
N THR A 16 18.48 -6.27 26.87
CA THR A 16 19.56 -7.24 26.64
C THR A 16 19.46 -7.85 25.24
N LYS A 17 20.53 -7.72 24.47
CA LYS A 17 20.55 -8.15 23.06
C LYS A 17 20.66 -9.67 22.94
N GLY A 18 20.20 -10.19 21.80
CA GLY A 18 20.33 -11.59 21.43
C GLY A 18 19.09 -12.44 21.75
N PRO A 19 19.14 -13.74 21.45
CA PRO A 19 18.04 -14.65 21.69
C PRO A 19 17.87 -14.95 23.18
N TYR A 20 16.62 -15.11 23.59
CA TYR A 20 16.28 -15.59 24.92
C TYR A 20 15.76 -17.03 24.83
N VAL A 21 15.92 -17.77 25.92
CA VAL A 21 15.50 -19.16 26.07
C VAL A 21 14.82 -19.36 27.41
N VAL A 22 13.99 -20.38 27.52
CA VAL A 22 13.53 -20.87 28.83
C VAL A 22 14.73 -21.49 29.53
N GLY A 23 15.01 -20.99 30.74
CA GLY A 23 16.12 -21.41 31.56
C GLY A 23 15.71 -22.43 32.61
N HIS A 24 16.31 -22.30 33.78
CA HIS A 24 16.02 -23.18 34.91
C HIS A 24 14.61 -22.92 35.47
N HIS A 25 14.17 -23.79 36.38
CA HIS A 25 12.96 -23.60 37.15
C HIS A 25 13.27 -23.70 38.64
N ASN A 26 12.42 -23.08 39.45
CA ASN A 26 12.52 -23.11 40.89
C ASN A 26 11.43 -24.02 41.48
N ILE A 27 11.81 -24.82 42.47
CA ILE A 27 10.91 -25.72 43.21
C ILE A 27 10.93 -25.29 44.67
N ASN A 28 9.75 -25.14 45.27
CA ASN A 28 9.64 -24.78 46.68
C ASN A 28 9.94 -25.97 47.61
N GLN A 29 10.02 -25.69 48.90
CA GLN A 29 10.26 -26.70 49.94
C GLN A 29 9.25 -27.87 49.99
N HIS A 30 8.10 -27.73 49.33
CA HIS A 30 7.05 -28.74 49.26
C HIS A 30 7.10 -29.56 47.97
N GLY A 31 8.12 -29.37 47.12
CA GLY A 31 8.28 -30.09 45.86
C GLY A 31 7.44 -29.54 44.70
N ASN A 32 6.80 -28.38 44.87
CA ASN A 32 5.98 -27.76 43.83
C ASN A 32 6.76 -26.68 43.07
N LEU A 33 6.47 -26.53 41.77
CA LEU A 33 6.97 -25.42 40.97
C LEU A 33 6.64 -24.08 41.63
N SER A 34 7.62 -23.19 41.73
CA SER A 34 7.45 -21.82 42.21
C SER A 34 7.72 -20.78 41.14
N GLY A 35 8.55 -21.09 40.15
CA GLY A 35 8.80 -20.20 39.02
C GLY A 35 9.62 -20.83 37.90
N VAL A 36 9.56 -20.22 36.71
CA VAL A 36 10.33 -20.59 35.52
C VAL A 36 11.09 -19.36 35.03
N TYR A 37 12.40 -19.51 34.80
CA TYR A 37 13.25 -18.41 34.39
C TYR A 37 13.29 -18.25 32.86
N VAL A 38 13.33 -17.00 32.40
CA VAL A 38 13.71 -16.63 31.03
C VAL A 38 15.13 -16.12 31.08
N CYS A 39 16.01 -16.73 30.29
CA CYS A 39 17.43 -16.42 30.28
C CYS A 39 17.88 -15.92 28.92
N GLN A 40 18.92 -15.09 28.90
CA GLN A 40 19.69 -14.82 27.70
C GLN A 40 20.44 -16.09 27.29
N GLN A 41 20.36 -16.49 26.03
CA GLN A 41 21.14 -17.62 25.53
C GLN A 41 22.62 -17.27 25.50
N TRP A 42 23.46 -18.14 26.04
CA TRP A 42 24.90 -18.02 26.03
C TRP A 42 25.54 -19.37 25.71
N LYS A 43 26.32 -19.44 24.63
CA LYS A 43 26.97 -20.69 24.15
C LYS A 43 26.00 -21.89 24.13
N ASP A 44 24.84 -21.70 23.49
CA ASP A 44 23.78 -22.72 23.34
C ASP A 44 23.17 -23.25 24.64
N SER A 45 23.36 -22.53 25.75
CA SER A 45 22.78 -22.83 27.05
C SER A 45 22.07 -21.62 27.64
N ALA A 46 21.24 -21.86 28.65
CA ALA A 46 20.66 -20.78 29.45
C ALA A 46 21.78 -20.05 30.20
N GLY A 47 21.99 -18.77 29.87
CA GLY A 47 22.96 -17.89 30.52
C GLY A 47 22.32 -17.09 31.65
N GLY A 48 22.50 -15.77 31.61
CA GLY A 48 21.98 -14.86 32.63
C GLY A 48 20.45 -14.80 32.64
N VAL A 49 19.86 -14.80 33.83
CA VAL A 49 18.40 -14.63 34.04
C VAL A 49 18.00 -13.20 33.67
N VAL A 50 16.96 -13.07 32.87
CA VAL A 50 16.37 -11.80 32.42
C VAL A 50 15.02 -11.54 33.09
N ALA A 51 14.23 -12.60 33.29
CA ALA A 51 12.93 -12.53 33.96
C ALA A 51 12.59 -13.87 34.65
N GLU A 52 11.66 -13.84 35.60
CA GLU A 52 11.06 -15.04 36.22
C GLU A 52 9.55 -14.98 36.06
N CYS A 53 8.97 -16.08 35.58
CA CYS A 53 7.52 -16.30 35.56
C CYS A 53 7.15 -17.09 36.81
N HIS A 54 6.41 -16.47 37.73
CA HIS A 54 6.03 -17.12 38.98
C HIS A 54 4.74 -17.93 38.85
N VAL A 55 4.69 -19.04 39.59
CA VAL A 55 3.42 -19.64 40.00
C VAL A 55 2.75 -18.67 40.97
N ASN A 56 1.55 -18.23 40.64
CA ASN A 56 0.77 -17.27 41.41
C ASN A 56 -0.72 -17.63 41.38
N CYS A 57 -1.56 -16.83 42.05
CA CYS A 57 -2.99 -17.08 42.16
C CYS A 57 -3.76 -17.06 40.82
N LEU A 58 -3.16 -16.55 39.75
CA LEU A 58 -3.75 -16.48 38.40
C LEU A 58 -3.23 -17.58 37.47
N THR A 59 -2.13 -18.26 37.81
CA THR A 59 -1.63 -19.41 37.05
C THR A 59 -2.32 -20.67 37.54
N LYS A 60 -3.05 -21.34 36.66
CA LYS A 60 -3.85 -22.52 37.00
C LYS A 60 -3.03 -23.80 37.02
N THR A 61 -1.98 -23.87 36.21
CA THR A 61 -1.14 -25.07 36.07
C THR A 61 0.33 -24.70 35.89
N SER A 62 1.22 -25.67 36.11
CA SER A 62 2.66 -25.50 35.89
C SER A 62 2.98 -25.26 34.42
N GLU A 63 2.25 -25.92 33.52
CA GLU A 63 2.39 -25.75 32.06
C GLU A 63 2.11 -24.30 31.65
N GLN A 64 1.15 -23.63 32.29
CA GLN A 64 0.88 -22.23 32.02
C GLN A 64 2.06 -21.32 32.39
N VAL A 65 2.82 -21.65 33.44
CA VAL A 65 4.00 -20.89 33.85
C VAL A 65 5.14 -21.08 32.84
N TYR A 66 5.33 -22.31 32.36
CA TYR A 66 6.25 -22.58 31.24
C TYR A 66 5.82 -21.84 29.98
N ALA A 67 4.55 -21.87 29.59
CA ALA A 67 4.04 -21.16 28.43
C ALA A 67 4.28 -19.64 28.51
N ASN A 68 4.13 -19.04 29.70
CA ASN A 68 4.45 -17.63 29.90
C ASN A 68 5.94 -17.34 29.66
N ALA A 69 6.83 -18.20 30.20
CA ALA A 69 8.27 -18.06 30.00
C ALA A 69 8.66 -18.25 28.54
N GLU A 70 8.09 -19.25 27.86
CA GLU A 70 8.27 -19.51 26.43
C GLU A 70 7.83 -18.31 25.58
N PHE A 71 6.66 -17.75 25.88
CA PHE A 71 6.16 -16.57 25.17
C PHE A 71 7.12 -15.40 25.32
N ILE A 72 7.57 -15.09 26.54
CA ILE A 72 8.52 -13.99 26.78
C ILE A 72 9.88 -14.26 26.11
N ALA A 73 10.34 -15.51 26.10
CA ALA A 73 11.58 -15.90 25.43
C ALA A 73 11.49 -15.69 23.91
N VAL A 74 10.36 -16.02 23.29
CA VAL A 74 10.13 -15.78 21.85
C VAL A 74 9.92 -14.29 21.59
N ALA A 75 9.16 -13.60 22.43
CA ALA A 75 8.85 -12.17 22.39
C ALA A 75 10.01 -11.27 22.86
N ASN A 76 11.25 -11.74 22.73
CA ASN A 76 12.44 -11.03 23.16
C ASN A 76 12.73 -9.78 22.30
N PRO A 77 13.65 -8.89 22.73
CA PRO A 77 13.95 -7.67 22.02
C PRO A 77 14.39 -7.87 20.57
N ARG A 78 15.15 -8.93 20.27
CA ARG A 78 15.58 -9.25 18.90
C ARG A 78 14.39 -9.54 18.00
N THR A 79 13.45 -10.38 18.46
CA THR A 79 12.24 -10.71 17.70
C THR A 79 11.37 -9.48 17.50
N MET A 80 11.20 -8.65 18.52
CA MET A 80 10.41 -7.42 18.43
C MET A 80 10.98 -6.43 17.41
N LEU A 81 12.31 -6.26 17.38
CA LEU A 81 12.96 -5.41 16.38
C LEU A 81 12.77 -5.95 14.96
N ALA A 82 12.93 -7.27 14.75
CA ALA A 82 12.71 -7.89 13.44
C ALA A 82 11.26 -7.69 12.95
N LEU A 83 10.27 -7.90 13.83
CA LEU A 83 8.86 -7.66 13.51
C LEU A 83 8.61 -6.19 13.16
N LEU A 84 9.24 -5.25 13.87
CA LEU A 84 9.12 -3.82 13.56
C LEU A 84 9.75 -3.46 12.21
N ASP A 85 10.89 -4.07 11.85
CA ASP A 85 11.52 -3.87 10.55
C ASP A 85 10.66 -4.41 9.39
N GLU A 86 10.05 -5.59 9.56
CA GLU A 86 9.09 -6.16 8.59
C GLU A 86 7.87 -5.26 8.42
N LEU A 87 7.29 -4.76 9.53
CA LEU A 87 6.16 -3.85 9.49
C LEU A 87 6.49 -2.50 8.83
N CYS A 88 7.68 -1.94 9.09
CA CYS A 88 8.16 -0.73 8.44
C CYS A 88 8.30 -0.94 6.92
N SER A 89 8.86 -2.09 6.51
CA SER A 89 9.03 -2.43 5.11
C SER A 89 7.68 -2.59 4.39
N ALA A 90 6.74 -3.34 4.99
CA ALA A 90 5.40 -3.53 4.44
C ALA A 90 4.64 -2.21 4.28
N ASN A 91 4.71 -1.32 5.28
CA ASN A 91 4.11 0.01 5.20
C ASN A 91 4.75 0.87 4.10
N GLY A 92 6.07 0.75 3.88
CA GLY A 92 6.76 1.43 2.78
C GLY A 92 6.29 0.95 1.40
N TYR A 93 6.04 -0.35 1.22
CA TYR A 93 5.47 -0.86 -0.03
C TYR A 93 4.05 -0.34 -0.28
N ALA A 94 3.21 -0.31 0.76
CA ALA A 94 1.85 0.20 0.65
C ALA A 94 1.83 1.68 0.22
N SER A 95 2.71 2.52 0.82
CA SER A 95 2.78 3.93 0.46
C SER A 95 3.32 4.17 -0.95
N ALA A 96 4.33 3.40 -1.38
CA ALA A 96 4.85 3.48 -2.74
C ALA A 96 3.80 3.08 -3.80
N TYR A 97 3.07 2.00 -3.53
CA TYR A 97 1.98 1.54 -4.40
C TYR A 97 0.85 2.57 -4.50
N GLU A 98 0.45 3.19 -3.38
CA GLU A 98 -0.55 4.25 -3.39
C GLU A 98 -0.06 5.47 -4.20
N ALA A 99 1.20 5.89 -4.00
CA ALA A 99 1.78 7.00 -4.75
C ALA A 99 1.81 6.73 -6.27
N GLU A 100 2.19 5.52 -6.68
CA GLU A 100 2.20 5.11 -8.08
C GLU A 100 0.77 5.08 -8.67
N LYS A 101 -0.20 4.53 -7.92
CA LYS A 101 -1.61 4.54 -8.33
C LYS A 101 -2.15 5.96 -8.53
N TRP A 102 -1.84 6.88 -7.63
CA TRP A 102 -2.22 8.29 -7.76
C TRP A 102 -1.53 8.96 -8.96
N HIS A 103 -0.28 8.60 -9.25
CA HIS A 103 0.42 9.09 -10.42
C HIS A 103 -0.28 8.68 -11.72
N TYR A 104 -0.64 7.39 -11.87
CA TYR A 104 -1.38 6.90 -13.04
C TYR A 104 -2.77 7.52 -13.15
N HIS A 105 -3.46 7.74 -12.04
CA HIS A 105 -4.76 8.44 -12.04
C HIS A 105 -4.63 9.85 -12.61
N GLY A 106 -3.65 10.63 -12.14
CA GLY A 106 -3.41 11.98 -12.63
C GLY A 106 -3.01 12.04 -14.11
N LEU A 107 -2.24 11.05 -14.60
CA LEU A 107 -1.94 10.93 -16.03
C LEU A 107 -3.21 10.67 -16.84
N ALA A 108 -4.06 9.74 -16.41
CA ALA A 108 -5.30 9.42 -17.10
C ALA A 108 -6.27 10.61 -17.13
N GLU A 109 -6.40 11.36 -16.04
CA GLU A 109 -7.18 12.60 -15.99
C GLU A 109 -6.64 13.64 -16.97
N SER A 110 -5.32 13.86 -16.97
CA SER A 110 -4.69 14.82 -17.89
C SER A 110 -4.86 14.44 -19.37
N GLU A 111 -4.76 13.14 -19.69
CA GLU A 111 -5.01 12.64 -21.04
C GLU A 111 -6.47 12.77 -21.44
N GLY A 112 -7.41 12.50 -20.52
CA GLY A 112 -8.84 12.71 -20.73
C GLY A 112 -9.15 14.18 -21.03
N GLU A 113 -8.63 15.11 -20.23
CA GLU A 113 -8.80 16.54 -20.51
C GLU A 113 -8.17 16.97 -21.83
N ARG A 114 -7.04 16.37 -22.22
CA ARG A 114 -6.41 16.64 -23.52
C ARG A 114 -7.28 16.12 -24.66
N ALA A 115 -7.87 14.94 -24.52
CA ALA A 115 -8.80 14.38 -25.49
C ALA A 115 -10.05 15.27 -25.62
N ASP A 116 -10.68 15.66 -24.51
CA ASP A 116 -11.84 16.56 -24.50
C ASP A 116 -11.56 17.91 -25.20
N ARG A 117 -10.37 18.49 -24.98
CA ARG A 117 -9.95 19.72 -25.66
C ARG A 117 -9.77 19.50 -27.16
N ALA A 118 -9.19 18.37 -27.56
CA ALA A 118 -9.00 18.02 -28.97
C ALA A 118 -10.35 17.77 -29.66
N GLU A 119 -11.29 17.08 -28.99
CA GLU A 119 -12.64 16.85 -29.50
C GLU A 119 -13.38 18.17 -29.75
N LYS A 120 -13.35 19.09 -28.79
CA LYS A 120 -13.94 20.44 -28.97
C LYS A 120 -13.32 21.20 -30.14
N GLN A 121 -12.00 21.14 -30.31
CA GLN A 121 -11.33 21.76 -31.46
C GLN A 121 -11.78 21.13 -32.78
N VAL A 122 -11.93 19.81 -32.84
CA VAL A 122 -12.42 19.11 -34.03
C VAL A 122 -13.87 19.51 -34.34
N GLU A 123 -14.74 19.61 -33.34
CA GLU A 123 -16.12 20.07 -33.51
C GLU A 123 -16.19 21.51 -34.05
N GLU A 124 -15.42 22.42 -33.45
CA GLU A 124 -15.34 23.82 -33.90
C GLU A 124 -14.85 23.92 -35.35
N LEU A 125 -13.75 23.24 -35.68
CA LEU A 125 -13.20 23.23 -37.04
C LEU A 125 -14.17 22.62 -38.04
N THR A 126 -14.86 21.53 -37.66
CA THR A 126 -15.90 20.91 -38.48
C THR A 126 -17.01 21.92 -38.79
N MET A 127 -17.45 22.69 -37.79
CA MET A 127 -18.45 23.75 -37.99
C MET A 127 -17.96 24.87 -38.92
N TRP A 128 -16.69 25.28 -38.80
CA TRP A 128 -16.11 26.28 -39.71
C TRP A 128 -16.02 25.76 -41.15
N ILE A 129 -15.64 24.49 -41.35
CA ILE A 129 -15.57 23.87 -42.67
C ILE A 129 -16.98 23.77 -43.29
N LYS A 130 -18.01 23.35 -42.52
CA LYS A 130 -19.41 23.33 -42.99
C LYS A 130 -19.84 24.74 -43.47
N ARG A 131 -19.56 25.77 -42.68
CA ARG A 131 -19.87 27.17 -43.04
C ARG A 131 -19.14 27.63 -44.29
N LEU A 132 -17.85 27.32 -44.41
CA LEU A 132 -17.03 27.67 -45.56
C LEU A 132 -17.53 26.96 -46.83
N ALA A 133 -17.83 25.67 -46.76
CA ALA A 133 -18.38 24.90 -47.87
C ALA A 133 -19.72 25.48 -48.35
N TYR A 134 -20.60 25.87 -47.42
CA TYR A 134 -21.86 26.54 -47.74
C TYR A 134 -21.64 27.90 -48.44
N SER A 135 -20.73 28.73 -47.94
CA SER A 135 -20.37 29.99 -48.60
C SER A 135 -19.76 29.80 -49.98
N LEU A 136 -18.93 28.77 -50.18
CA LEU A 136 -18.35 28.42 -51.48
C LEU A 136 -19.41 27.98 -52.48
N ARG A 137 -20.35 27.12 -52.07
CA ARG A 137 -21.50 26.71 -52.89
C ARG A 137 -22.29 27.90 -53.42
N ASN A 138 -22.47 28.93 -52.59
CA ASN A 138 -23.23 30.13 -52.97
C ASN A 138 -22.45 31.12 -53.84
N THR A 139 -21.13 31.21 -53.67
CA THR A 139 -20.29 32.19 -54.40
C THR A 139 -19.69 31.64 -55.69
N ARG A 140 -19.41 30.32 -55.75
CA ARG A 140 -18.82 29.59 -56.88
C ARG A 140 -19.40 28.17 -56.97
N PRO A 141 -20.64 28.03 -57.46
CA PRO A 141 -21.34 26.74 -57.50
C PRO A 141 -20.72 25.72 -58.47
N ASP A 142 -19.94 26.18 -59.43
CA ASP A 142 -19.20 25.38 -60.42
C ASP A 142 -17.97 24.67 -59.84
N SER A 143 -17.44 25.15 -58.70
CA SER A 143 -16.31 24.54 -58.02
C SER A 143 -16.73 23.27 -57.27
N LYS A 144 -16.05 22.14 -57.50
CA LYS A 144 -16.30 20.88 -56.76
C LYS A 144 -15.83 20.89 -55.31
N LEU A 145 -15.03 21.89 -54.92
CA LEU A 145 -14.37 21.96 -53.61
C LEU A 145 -15.34 21.88 -52.42
N HIS A 146 -16.55 22.44 -52.57
CA HIS A 146 -17.56 22.39 -51.51
C HIS A 146 -18.11 20.97 -51.28
N ILE A 147 -18.23 20.18 -52.35
CA ILE A 147 -18.65 18.78 -52.29
C ILE A 147 -17.51 17.95 -51.69
N ASP A 148 -16.29 18.11 -52.19
CA ASP A 148 -15.11 17.39 -51.69
C ASP A 148 -14.88 17.61 -50.19
N ALA A 149 -15.11 18.83 -49.69
CA ALA A 149 -14.99 19.16 -48.27
C ALA A 149 -16.06 18.46 -47.41
N MET A 150 -17.32 18.42 -47.86
CA MET A 150 -18.40 17.76 -47.14
C MET A 150 -18.24 16.23 -47.18
N ASP A 151 -17.85 15.67 -48.33
CA ASP A 151 -17.55 14.24 -48.48
C ASP A 151 -16.39 13.83 -47.56
N TYR A 152 -15.35 14.65 -47.45
CA TYR A 152 -14.25 14.39 -46.52
C TYR A 152 -14.74 14.33 -45.07
N LEU A 153 -15.51 15.32 -44.61
CA LEU A 153 -16.06 15.32 -43.25
C LEU A 153 -16.95 14.10 -42.98
N SER A 154 -17.79 13.72 -43.95
CA SER A 154 -18.66 12.54 -43.85
C SER A 154 -17.85 11.23 -43.79
N SER A 155 -16.82 11.10 -44.64
CA SER A 155 -15.93 9.94 -44.64
C SER A 155 -15.15 9.75 -43.33
N LYS A 156 -14.94 10.83 -42.58
CA LYS A 156 -14.31 10.83 -41.26
C LYS A 156 -15.31 10.68 -40.11
N GLY A 157 -16.61 10.57 -40.41
CA GLY A 157 -17.67 10.48 -39.40
C GLY A 157 -17.90 11.77 -38.62
N LEU A 158 -17.40 12.91 -39.10
CA LEU A 158 -17.51 14.21 -38.42
C LEU A 158 -18.86 14.89 -38.67
N ILE A 159 -19.58 14.48 -39.71
CA ILE A 159 -20.93 14.95 -40.04
C ILE A 159 -21.80 13.77 -40.48
N SER A 160 -23.12 13.91 -40.35
CA SER A 160 -24.06 12.89 -40.83
C SER A 160 -24.21 12.95 -42.36
N VAL A 161 -24.74 11.88 -42.96
CA VAL A 161 -25.06 11.87 -44.40
C VAL A 161 -26.16 12.90 -44.73
N GLU A 162 -27.05 13.19 -43.79
CA GLU A 162 -28.09 14.21 -43.94
C GLU A 162 -27.52 15.63 -43.99
N ASP A 163 -26.40 15.89 -43.31
CA ASP A 163 -25.69 17.16 -43.37
C ASP A 163 -25.07 17.42 -44.75
N VAL A 164 -24.74 16.38 -45.51
CA VAL A 164 -24.16 16.49 -46.87
C VAL A 164 -25.22 16.88 -47.90
N LEU A 165 -26.47 16.48 -47.68
CA LEU A 165 -27.58 16.65 -48.62
C LEU A 165 -28.31 18.00 -48.50
N ARG A 166 -28.03 18.79 -47.45
CA ARG A 166 -28.65 20.11 -47.20
C ARG A 166 -27.76 21.25 -47.71
#